data_AF-A0A7S3NZN1-F1
#
_entry.id   AF-A0A7S3NZN1-F1
#
_cell.length_a   1.000
_cell.length_b   1.000
_cell.length_c   1.000
_cell.angle_alpha   90.00
_cell.angle_beta   90.00
_cell.angle_gamma   90.00
#
_symmetry.space_group_name_H-M   'P 1'
#
loop_
_entity.id
_entity.type
_entity.pdbx_description
1 polymer ?
#
loop_
_entity_poly.entity_id
_entity_poly.type
_entity_poly.pdbx_seq_one_letter_code
_entity_poly.pdbx_strand_id
1 'polypeptide(L)'
;ILLFTMVAKHPPFSMPDTQDKYYKVLVSNRSDLFWKYHTKRKPSGLDYFSESFRDLITQMLQLDPLTRPSLAEIKSHEWFNLPIPSKQEVKEEFKKRKQIIQEEKMRKDQELPEVVVGPEIYQNSIVHRGSEETKEEEEELVFKHLDTI
;
A
#
# COMPACT_ATOMS: atom_id res chain seq x y z
N ILE A 1 11.39 0.16 1.88
CA ILE A 1 9.98 -0.31 2.01
C ILE A 1 9.04 0.77 2.52
N LEU A 2 9.21 1.29 3.75
CA LEU A 2 8.29 2.28 4.34
C LEU A 2 8.04 3.50 3.45
N LEU A 3 9.09 4.05 2.85
CA LEU A 3 8.98 5.18 1.91
C LEU A 3 8.04 4.87 0.75
N PHE A 4 8.17 3.70 0.13
CA PHE A 4 7.29 3.25 -0.94
C PHE A 4 5.84 3.19 -0.46
N THR A 5 5.60 2.54 0.67
CA THR A 5 4.25 2.35 1.22
C THR A 5 3.55 3.66 1.55
N MET A 6 4.29 4.66 2.07
CA MET A 6 3.71 5.98 2.37
C MET A 6 3.18 6.70 1.13
N VAL A 7 3.85 6.53 -0.02
CA VAL A 7 3.45 7.19 -1.29
C VAL A 7 2.46 6.34 -2.07
N ALA A 8 2.74 5.04 -2.23
CA ALA A 8 1.94 4.13 -3.03
C ALA A 8 0.66 3.65 -2.32
N LYS A 9 0.62 3.70 -0.97
CA LYS A 9 -0.47 3.19 -0.11
C LYS A 9 -0.61 1.66 -0.09
N HIS A 10 0.43 0.95 -0.53
CA HIS A 10 0.55 -0.51 -0.46
C HIS A 10 2.04 -0.90 -0.51
N PRO A 11 2.43 -2.11 -0.08
CA PRO A 11 3.83 -2.54 -0.17
C PRO A 11 4.27 -2.74 -1.64
N PRO A 12 5.58 -2.66 -1.92
CA PRO A 12 6.15 -2.89 -3.26
C PRO A 12 6.16 -4.38 -3.67
N PHE A 13 6.13 -5.28 -2.69
CA PHE A 13 6.09 -6.73 -2.81
C PHE A 13 5.66 -7.32 -1.45
N SER A 14 5.16 -8.55 -1.43
CA SER A 14 4.76 -9.23 -0.20
C SER A 14 5.98 -9.73 0.56
N MET A 15 6.94 -10.32 -0.15
CA MET A 15 8.22 -10.77 0.40
C MET A 15 9.38 -10.43 -0.56
N PRO A 16 10.58 -10.10 -0.05
CA PRO A 16 11.77 -9.86 -0.86
C PRO A 16 12.42 -11.18 -1.30
N ASP A 17 11.64 -12.07 -1.92
CA ASP A 17 12.12 -13.34 -2.44
C ASP A 17 11.94 -13.44 -3.96
N THR A 18 12.67 -14.34 -4.61
CA THR A 18 12.65 -14.48 -6.07
C THR A 18 11.37 -15.13 -6.63
N GLN A 19 10.47 -15.59 -5.77
CA GLN A 19 9.15 -16.10 -6.14
C GLN A 19 8.11 -14.99 -6.18
N ASP A 20 8.29 -13.91 -5.41
CA ASP A 20 7.45 -12.73 -5.47
C ASP A 20 7.51 -12.09 -6.86
N LYS A 21 6.35 -12.01 -7.51
CA LYS A 21 6.21 -11.53 -8.89
C LYS A 21 6.75 -10.10 -9.06
N TYR A 22 6.58 -9.23 -8.07
CA TYR A 22 7.02 -7.84 -8.12
C TYR A 22 8.50 -7.71 -7.80
N TYR A 23 9.01 -8.49 -6.84
CA TYR A 23 10.43 -8.50 -6.55
C TYR A 23 11.24 -9.09 -7.70
N LYS A 24 10.77 -10.19 -8.30
CA LYS A 24 11.41 -10.86 -9.44
C LYS A 24 11.66 -9.93 -10.63
N VAL A 25 10.72 -9.02 -10.94
CA VAL A 25 10.92 -8.03 -12.02
C VAL A 25 11.96 -6.98 -11.66
N LEU A 26 12.08 -6.59 -10.38
CA LEU A 26 13.17 -5.72 -9.93
C LEU A 26 14.53 -6.42 -10.06
N VAL A 27 14.63 -7.67 -9.60
CA VAL A 27 15.85 -8.49 -9.69
C VAL A 27 16.29 -8.72 -11.13
N SER A 28 15.33 -8.88 -12.05
CA SER A 28 15.60 -9.09 -13.48
C SER A 28 15.98 -7.81 -14.23
N ASN A 29 16.26 -6.71 -13.51
CA ASN A 29 16.51 -5.37 -14.06
C ASN A 29 15.38 -4.86 -14.97
N ARG A 30 14.13 -5.26 -14.67
CA ARG A 30 12.90 -4.86 -15.36
C ARG A 30 12.07 -3.93 -14.48
N SER A 31 12.70 -2.84 -14.04
CA SER A 31 12.06 -1.78 -13.26
C SER A 31 10.90 -1.12 -14.02
N ASP A 32 10.95 -1.11 -15.35
CA ASP A 32 9.86 -0.68 -16.23
C ASP A 32 8.55 -1.43 -15.94
N LEU A 33 8.63 -2.76 -15.83
CA LEU A 33 7.47 -3.61 -15.52
C LEU A 33 7.01 -3.42 -14.08
N PHE A 34 7.95 -3.29 -13.14
CA PHE A 34 7.65 -2.99 -11.75
C PHE A 34 6.76 -1.73 -11.64
N TRP A 35 7.18 -0.63 -12.27
CA TRP A 35 6.43 0.62 -12.26
C TRP A 35 5.12 0.52 -13.03
N LYS A 36 5.08 -0.20 -14.16
CA LYS A 36 3.84 -0.45 -14.91
C LYS A 36 2.79 -1.15 -14.05
N TYR A 37 3.17 -2.14 -13.24
CA TYR A 37 2.23 -2.81 -12.35
C TYR A 37 1.73 -1.90 -11.22
N HIS A 38 2.64 -1.15 -10.60
CA HIS A 38 2.31 -0.25 -9.48
C HIS A 38 1.53 1.01 -9.88
N THR A 39 1.42 1.27 -11.18
CA THR A 39 0.74 2.45 -11.74
C THR A 39 -0.56 2.10 -12.45
N LYS A 40 -0.83 0.81 -12.73
CA LYS A 40 -2.02 0.34 -13.49
C LYS A 40 -3.36 0.88 -12.96
N ARG A 41 -3.49 1.06 -11.65
CA ARG A 41 -4.72 1.54 -10.99
C ARG A 41 -4.61 2.97 -10.44
N LYS A 42 -3.57 3.73 -10.84
CA LYS A 42 -3.37 5.10 -10.40
C LYS A 42 -3.97 6.09 -11.41
N PRO A 43 -4.58 7.19 -10.96
CA PRO A 43 -5.32 8.12 -11.82
C PRO A 43 -4.48 8.76 -12.93
N SER A 44 -3.17 8.87 -12.74
CA SER A 44 -2.23 9.46 -13.71
C SER A 44 -1.25 8.42 -14.28
N GLY A 45 -1.54 7.13 -14.11
CA GLY A 45 -0.64 6.06 -14.54
C GLY A 45 0.78 6.28 -14.01
N LEU A 46 1.75 6.34 -14.93
CA LEU A 46 3.17 6.45 -14.61
C LEU A 46 3.53 7.79 -13.93
N ASP A 47 2.82 8.86 -14.27
CA ASP A 47 3.05 10.22 -13.76
C ASP A 47 2.51 10.42 -12.33
N TYR A 48 1.81 9.41 -11.79
CA TYR A 48 1.45 9.40 -10.37
C TYR A 48 2.68 9.47 -9.46
N PHE A 49 3.80 8.90 -9.91
CA PHE A 49 5.07 8.94 -9.23
C PHE A 49 6.06 9.81 -10.01
N SER A 50 6.68 10.79 -9.35
CA SER A 50 7.74 11.58 -9.99
C SER A 50 8.87 10.68 -10.47
N GLU A 51 9.55 11.10 -11.54
CA GLU A 51 10.69 10.36 -12.08
C GLU A 51 11.78 10.15 -11.03
N SER A 52 12.14 11.20 -10.28
CA SER A 52 13.11 11.13 -9.19
C SER A 52 12.68 10.21 -8.03
N PHE A 53 11.38 10.08 -7.75
CA PHE A 53 10.91 9.09 -6.78
C PHE A 53 11.13 7.67 -7.29
N ARG A 54 10.79 7.43 -8.56
CA ARG A 54 10.91 6.11 -9.17
C ARG A 54 12.37 5.67 -9.25
N ASP A 55 13.26 6.59 -9.58
CA ASP A 55 14.69 6.35 -9.62
C ASP A 55 15.23 5.96 -8.23
N LEU A 56 15.01 6.80 -7.21
CA LEU A 56 15.45 6.54 -5.84
C LEU A 56 14.96 5.19 -5.30
N ILE A 57 13.66 4.89 -5.47
CA ILE A 57 13.08 3.62 -5.01
C ILE A 57 13.71 2.44 -5.75
N THR A 58 13.92 2.55 -7.07
CA THR A 58 14.53 1.48 -7.87
C THR A 58 15.92 1.14 -7.35
N GLN A 59 16.72 2.14 -6.98
CA GLN A 59 18.04 1.97 -6.39
C GLN A 59 17.98 1.40 -4.96
N MET A 60 17.07 1.89 -4.11
CA MET A 60 16.92 1.42 -2.73
C MET A 60 16.42 -0.03 -2.62
N LEU A 61 15.68 -0.53 -3.61
CA LEU A 61 15.10 -1.87 -3.63
C LEU A 61 15.94 -2.90 -4.38
N GLN A 62 17.16 -2.56 -4.79
CA GLN A 62 18.07 -3.50 -5.46
C GLN A 62 18.33 -4.76 -4.61
N LEU A 63 18.47 -5.90 -5.30
CA LEU A 63 18.80 -7.17 -4.65
C LEU A 63 20.17 -7.11 -3.99
N ASP A 64 21.17 -6.74 -4.78
CA ASP A 64 22.55 -6.63 -4.31
C ASP A 64 22.66 -5.47 -3.31
N PRO A 65 23.04 -5.72 -2.05
CA PRO A 65 23.26 -4.66 -1.08
C PRO A 65 24.35 -3.68 -1.48
N LEU A 66 25.33 -4.10 -2.28
CA LEU A 66 26.46 -3.26 -2.71
C LEU A 66 26.05 -2.22 -3.76
N THR A 67 24.96 -2.46 -4.49
CA THR A 67 24.42 -1.50 -5.47
C THR A 67 23.42 -0.54 -4.84
N ARG A 68 23.01 -0.77 -3.59
CA ARG A 68 22.11 0.15 -2.88
C ARG A 68 22.87 1.41 -2.49
N PRO A 69 22.25 2.58 -2.65
CA PRO A 69 22.87 3.83 -2.24
C PRO A 69 23.05 3.85 -0.74
N SER A 70 24.22 4.32 -0.31
CA SER A 70 24.51 4.70 1.06
C SER A 70 23.59 5.83 1.52
N LEU A 71 23.53 6.04 2.83
CA LEU A 71 22.75 7.15 3.39
C LEU A 71 23.23 8.52 2.89
N ALA A 72 24.53 8.68 2.61
CA ALA A 72 25.07 9.91 2.07
C ALA A 72 24.55 10.16 0.65
N GLU A 73 24.56 9.13 -0.20
CA GLU A 73 24.03 9.19 -1.56
C GLU A 73 22.52 9.47 -1.57
N ILE A 74 21.75 8.84 -0.67
CA ILE A 74 20.31 9.11 -0.51
C ILE A 74 20.08 10.58 -0.15
N LYS A 75 20.87 11.16 0.77
CA LYS A 75 20.73 12.57 1.15
C LYS A 75 21.09 13.54 0.03
N SER A 76 21.97 13.14 -0.89
CA SER A 76 22.28 13.93 -2.09
C SER A 76 21.29 13.74 -3.24
N HIS A 77 20.41 12.73 -3.16
CA HIS A 77 19.48 12.42 -4.24
C HIS A 77 18.46 13.55 -4.43
N GLU A 78 18.08 13.84 -5.68
CA GLU A 78 17.14 14.91 -6.04
C GLU A 78 15.84 14.81 -5.24
N TRP A 79 15.24 13.62 -5.22
CA TRP A 79 13.99 13.37 -4.48
C TRP A 79 14.07 13.74 -2.98
N PHE A 80 15.21 13.52 -2.34
CA PHE A 80 15.39 13.85 -0.91
C PHE A 80 15.43 15.37 -0.68
N ASN A 81 15.89 16.12 -1.67
CA ASN A 81 16.08 17.57 -1.61
C ASN A 81 14.93 18.36 -2.24
N LEU A 82 13.81 17.69 -2.55
CA LEU A 82 12.60 18.38 -3.02
C LEU A 82 12.04 19.31 -1.92
N PRO A 83 11.27 20.34 -2.30
CA PRO A 83 10.63 21.23 -1.34
C PRO A 83 9.75 20.44 -0.36
N ILE A 84 9.94 20.70 0.94
CA ILE A 84 9.15 20.10 2.00
C ILE A 84 8.08 21.08 2.50
N PRO A 85 6.90 20.59 2.88
CA PRO A 85 5.87 21.44 3.46
C PRO A 85 6.33 21.99 4.81
N SER A 86 5.90 23.21 5.10
CA SER A 86 6.05 23.83 6.40
C SER A 86 5.24 23.08 7.46
N LYS A 87 5.62 23.28 8.73
CA LYS A 87 4.89 22.71 9.88
C LYS A 87 3.41 23.13 9.89
N GLN A 88 3.10 24.31 9.39
CA GLN A 88 1.73 24.81 9.33
C GLN A 88 0.91 24.06 8.27
N GLU A 89 1.43 23.92 7.06
CA GLU A 89 0.78 23.18 5.98
C GLU A 89 0.51 21.73 6.37
N VAL A 90 1.48 21.07 7.02
CA VAL A 90 1.30 19.71 7.54
C VAL A 90 0.17 19.67 8.57
N LYS A 91 0.10 20.62 9.51
CA LYS A 91 -0.97 20.65 10.51
C LYS A 91 -2.35 20.85 9.87
N GLU A 92 -2.45 21.74 8.90
CA GLU A 92 -3.69 22.04 8.20
C GLU A 92 -4.18 20.82 7.40
N GLU A 93 -3.28 20.13 6.70
CA GLU A 93 -3.59 18.91 5.96
C GLU A 93 -4.09 17.80 6.89
N PHE A 94 -3.43 17.59 8.04
CA PHE A 94 -3.86 16.59 9.02
C PHE A 94 -5.22 16.93 9.63
N LYS A 95 -5.48 18.22 9.92
CA LYS A 95 -6.78 18.68 10.43
C LYS A 95 -7.88 18.38 9.41
N LYS A 96 -7.65 18.72 8.13
CA LYS A 96 -8.59 18.47 7.03
C LYS A 96 -8.90 16.97 6.88
N ARG A 97 -7.87 16.12 6.84
CA ARG A 97 -8.06 14.65 6.74
C ARG A 97 -8.82 14.09 7.93
N LYS A 98 -8.55 14.58 9.14
CA LYS A 98 -9.25 14.16 10.36
C LYS A 98 -10.74 14.51 10.29
N GLN A 99 -11.10 15.68 9.79
CA GLN A 99 -12.50 16.09 9.63
C GLN A 99 -13.24 15.16 8.66
N ILE A 100 -12.66 14.86 7.50
CA ILE A 100 -13.25 13.94 6.51
C ILE A 100 -13.51 12.55 7.13
N ILE A 101 -12.53 12.00 7.85
CA ILE A 101 -12.66 10.69 8.50
C ILE A 101 -13.75 10.72 9.59
N GLN A 102 -13.86 11.82 10.33
CA GLN A 102 -14.90 11.98 11.36
C GLN A 102 -16.29 12.06 10.76
N GLU A 103 -16.47 12.83 9.68
CA GLU A 103 -17.74 12.95 8.95
C GLU A 103 -18.16 11.60 8.34
N GLU A 104 -17.25 10.87 7.69
CA GLU A 104 -17.52 9.53 7.16
C GLU A 104 -17.91 8.55 8.26
N LYS A 105 -17.26 8.63 9.43
CA LYS A 105 -17.61 7.78 10.58
C LYS A 105 -19.01 8.10 11.09
N MET A 106 -19.34 9.37 11.29
CA MET A 106 -20.68 9.78 11.75
C MET A 106 -21.77 9.35 10.77
N ARG A 107 -21.51 9.45 9.46
CA ARG A 107 -22.47 9.03 8.43
C ARG A 107 -22.72 7.52 8.49
N LYS A 108 -21.66 6.71 8.62
CA LYS A 108 -21.78 5.26 8.80
C LYS A 108 -22.53 4.90 10.09
N ASP A 109 -22.23 5.60 11.19
CA ASP A 109 -22.88 5.36 12.47
C ASP A 109 -24.41 5.67 12.42
N GLN A 110 -24.84 6.60 11.56
CA GLN A 110 -26.27 6.92 11.34
C GLN A 110 -26.97 5.97 10.36
N GLU A 111 -26.24 5.40 9.39
CA GLU A 111 -26.76 4.43 8.41
C GLU A 111 -26.88 3.01 8.99
N LEU A 112 -26.20 2.72 10.11
CA LEU A 112 -26.34 1.46 10.81
C LEU A 112 -27.76 1.34 11.39
N PRO A 113 -28.56 0.33 11.00
CA PRO A 113 -29.84 0.08 11.66
C PRO A 113 -29.58 -0.17 13.16
N GLU A 114 -30.50 0.27 14.02
CA GLU A 114 -30.51 -0.15 15.43
C GLU A 114 -30.74 -1.66 15.48
N VAL A 115 -29.68 -2.44 15.38
CA VAL A 115 -29.74 -3.87 15.61
C VAL A 115 -30.01 -4.05 17.11
N VAL A 116 -31.27 -4.28 17.45
CA VAL A 116 -31.64 -4.78 18.78
C VAL A 116 -31.04 -6.17 18.90
N VAL A 117 -29.83 -6.24 19.45
CA VAL A 117 -29.15 -7.49 19.76
C VAL A 117 -29.95 -8.18 20.87
N GLY A 118 -30.84 -9.09 20.47
CA GLY A 118 -31.55 -9.95 21.41
C GLY A 118 -30.55 -10.87 22.14
N PRO A 119 -30.88 -11.35 23.36
CA PRO A 119 -30.01 -12.27 24.10
C PRO A 119 -29.72 -13.59 23.36
N GLU A 120 -30.49 -13.90 22.30
CA GLU A 120 -30.34 -15.07 21.42
C GLU A 120 -28.94 -15.17 20.75
N ILE A 121 -28.27 -14.03 20.48
CA ILE A 121 -26.98 -14.05 19.73
C ILE A 121 -25.83 -14.65 20.57
N TYR A 122 -25.99 -14.70 21.89
CA TYR A 122 -25.03 -15.34 22.80
C TYR A 122 -25.27 -16.84 22.99
N GLN A 123 -26.34 -17.42 22.42
CA GLN A 123 -26.72 -18.80 22.73
C GLN A 123 -26.06 -19.88 21.88
N ASN A 124 -25.30 -19.55 20.83
CA ASN A 124 -24.54 -20.56 20.08
C ASN A 124 -23.07 -20.19 19.98
N SER A 125 -22.30 -20.58 20.99
CA SER A 125 -20.83 -20.63 20.93
C SER A 125 -20.38 -21.76 19.99
N ILE A 126 -20.47 -21.55 18.68
CA ILE A 126 -19.60 -22.27 17.75
C ILE A 126 -18.31 -21.45 17.67
N VAL A 127 -17.34 -21.80 18.50
CA VAL A 127 -15.99 -21.25 18.43
C VAL A 127 -15.36 -21.74 17.13
N HIS A 128 -15.39 -20.95 16.06
CA HIS A 128 -14.51 -21.18 14.90
C HIS A 128 -13.09 -20.80 15.30
N ARG A 129 -12.34 -21.78 15.81
CA ARG A 129 -10.89 -21.71 15.92
C ARG A 129 -10.36 -21.77 14.49
N GLY A 130 -9.91 -20.65 13.95
CA GLY A 130 -9.40 -20.59 12.57
C GLY A 130 -8.33 -21.65 12.32
N SER A 131 -8.65 -22.65 11.51
CA SER A 131 -7.66 -23.44 10.78
C SER A 131 -7.22 -22.63 9.56
N GLU A 132 -5.95 -22.74 9.20
CA GLU A 132 -5.23 -21.93 8.20
C GLU A 132 -5.78 -22.05 6.77
N GLU A 133 -6.74 -22.93 6.50
CA GLU A 133 -7.27 -23.23 5.17
C GLU A 133 -8.15 -22.10 4.58
N THR A 134 -8.73 -21.22 5.39
CA THR A 134 -9.67 -20.19 4.89
C THR A 134 -9.00 -19.00 4.19
N LYS A 135 -7.67 -18.83 4.32
CA LYS A 135 -6.97 -17.73 3.65
C LYS A 135 -6.65 -18.00 2.18
N GLU A 136 -6.44 -19.26 1.81
CA GLU A 136 -6.10 -19.62 0.42
C GLU A 136 -7.32 -19.51 -0.50
N GLU A 137 -8.53 -19.84 0.00
CA GLU A 137 -9.77 -19.77 -0.79
C GLU A 137 -10.20 -18.32 -1.06
N GLU A 138 -10.01 -17.38 -0.12
CA GLU A 138 -10.33 -15.96 -0.34
C GLU A 138 -9.37 -15.28 -1.32
N GLU A 139 -8.08 -15.64 -1.31
CA GLU A 139 -7.11 -15.12 -2.29
C GLU A 139 -7.37 -15.66 -3.70
N GLU A 140 -7.77 -16.94 -3.84
CA GLU A 140 -8.07 -17.55 -5.14
C GLU A 140 -9.36 -16.98 -5.78
N LEU A 141 -10.38 -16.66 -4.96
CA LEU A 141 -11.64 -16.09 -5.44
C LEU A 141 -11.50 -14.64 -5.91
N VAL A 142 -10.65 -13.85 -5.24
CA VAL A 142 -10.28 -12.50 -5.68
C VAL A 142 -9.49 -12.55 -6.99
N PHE A 143 -8.66 -13.57 -7.21
CA PHE A 143 -7.89 -13.73 -8.44
C PHE A 143 -8.76 -14.18 -9.63
N LYS A 144 -9.67 -15.13 -9.43
CA LYS A 144 -10.59 -15.59 -10.50
C LYS A 144 -11.52 -14.50 -11.01
N HIS A 145 -11.90 -13.55 -10.16
CA HIS A 145 -12.74 -12.42 -10.57
C HIS A 145 -11.98 -11.35 -11.37
N LEU A 146 -10.63 -11.39 -11.37
CA LEU A 146 -9.79 -10.46 -12.14
C LEU A 146 -9.48 -10.93 -13.57
N ASP A 147 -9.71 -12.20 -13.88
CA ASP A 147 -9.46 -12.77 -15.22
C ASP A 147 -10.70 -12.75 -16.15
N THR A 148 -11.82 -12.17 -15.71
CA THR A 148 -13.07 -12.07 -16.51
C THR A 148 -13.42 -10.63 -16.91
N ILE A 149 -12.47 -9.68 -16.89
CA ILE A 149 -12.66 -8.33 -17.45
C ILE A 149 -11.45 -7.91 -18.28
#